data_AF-A0A0A0AQW0-F1
#
_entry.id   AF-A0A0A0AQW0-F1
#
_cell.length_a   1.000
_cell.length_b   1.000
_cell.length_c   1.000
_cell.angle_alpha   90.00
_cell.angle_beta   90.00
_cell.angle_gamma   90.00
#
_symmetry.space_group_name_H-M   'P 1'
#
loop_
_entity.id
_entity.type
_entity.pdbx_description
1 polymer ?
#
loop_
_entity_poly.entity_id
_entity_poly.type
_entity_poly.pdbx_seq_one_letter_code
_entity_poly.pdbx_strand_id
1 'polypeptide(L)'
;ILGILSCAFYLPLVVSFDKVTIPAELKSAVVKIAVNTTSCSVTCGPGFKLEEMCEITPAGERRNCTLRRSDCLTSWVCGLLHFTVHVGKPFQFSCLTSDAVGFGSQAYGYTWRLAQGLITTNDVLFKPFNNPDSVIKFSPTRESDAGTYRCDVQMLKTFKVIKRVYFGVRVIQNDLVDLNFQKSLTWEQKLAANKEEGNTENSTHQEVQKQQRFWQGELFYECLIGIVSGVIAGVLVSMAL
;
A
#
# COMPACT_ATOMS: atom_id res chain seq x y z
N ILE A 1 -22.18 36.93 35.68
CA ILE A 1 -21.12 37.74 35.00
C ILE A 1 -19.73 37.06 35.16
N LEU A 2 -19.66 35.72 35.21
CA LEU A 2 -18.41 34.99 35.46
C LEU A 2 -18.17 33.84 34.46
N GLY A 3 -18.65 33.99 33.22
CA GLY A 3 -18.61 32.94 32.20
C GLY A 3 -18.25 33.41 30.79
N ILE A 4 -17.74 34.64 30.65
CA ILE A 4 -17.40 35.23 29.33
C ILE A 4 -15.88 35.22 29.06
N LEU A 5 -15.07 34.71 30.00
CA LEU A 5 -13.60 34.80 29.95
C LEU A 5 -12.88 33.54 29.41
N SER A 6 -13.59 32.50 28.97
CA SER A 6 -12.95 31.24 28.55
C SER A 6 -12.56 31.18 27.06
N CYS A 7 -12.95 32.18 26.25
CA CYS A 7 -12.58 32.23 24.81
C CYS A 7 -11.38 33.13 24.49
N ALA A 8 -10.74 33.76 25.49
CA ALA A 8 -9.59 34.65 25.27
C ALA A 8 -8.24 33.91 25.16
N PHE A 9 -8.20 32.59 25.36
CA PHE A 9 -6.94 31.82 25.42
C PHE A 9 -6.55 31.08 24.13
N TYR A 10 -7.24 31.33 23.01
CA TYR A 10 -6.82 30.82 21.68
C TYR A 10 -5.97 31.84 20.91
N LEU A 11 -5.07 32.53 21.58
CA LEU A 11 -3.94 33.14 20.88
C LEU A 11 -3.00 32.00 20.45
N PRO A 12 -2.64 31.87 19.16
CA PRO A 12 -1.63 30.91 18.77
C PRO A 12 -0.35 31.30 19.52
N LEU A 13 0.09 30.44 20.43
CA LEU A 13 1.43 30.50 21.00
C LEU A 13 2.39 30.34 19.82
N VAL A 14 2.75 31.47 19.19
CA VAL A 14 3.91 31.57 18.33
C VAL A 14 5.09 31.46 19.27
N VAL A 15 5.45 30.21 19.58
CA VAL A 15 6.72 29.90 20.24
C VAL A 15 7.78 30.33 19.24
N SER A 16 8.37 31.49 19.48
CA SER A 16 9.60 31.88 18.79
C SER A 16 10.64 30.87 19.24
N PHE A 17 11.03 29.97 18.33
CA PHE A 17 12.13 29.05 18.61
C PHE A 17 13.36 29.89 18.86
N ASP A 18 13.82 29.93 20.11
CA ASP A 18 15.06 30.57 20.49
C ASP A 18 16.19 30.02 19.62
N LYS A 19 17.13 30.91 19.30
CA LYS A 19 18.24 30.71 18.37
C LYS A 19 18.91 29.34 18.60
N VAL A 20 18.65 28.38 17.71
CA VAL A 20 19.22 27.02 17.78
C VAL A 20 20.75 27.16 17.81
N THR A 21 21.34 26.88 18.98
CA THR A 21 22.79 26.98 19.16
C THR A 21 23.42 25.68 18.66
N ILE A 22 23.87 25.70 17.39
CA ILE A 22 24.55 24.57 16.77
C ILE A 22 25.97 24.45 17.35
N PRO A 23 26.37 23.29 17.92
CA PRO A 23 27.73 23.01 18.38
C PRO A 23 28.80 23.31 17.32
N ALA A 24 29.98 23.75 17.73
CA ALA A 24 31.03 24.20 16.82
C ALA A 24 31.52 23.08 15.89
N GLU A 25 31.49 21.83 16.37
CA GLU A 25 31.91 20.63 15.67
C GLU A 25 30.98 20.31 14.49
N LEU A 26 29.68 20.62 14.63
CA LEU A 26 28.67 20.43 13.59
C LEU A 26 28.72 21.54 12.51
N LYS A 27 29.34 22.68 12.80
CA LYS A 27 29.52 23.78 11.82
C LYS A 27 30.61 23.49 10.79
N SER A 28 31.46 22.49 11.02
CA SER A 28 32.52 22.07 10.09
C SER A 28 32.32 20.67 9.52
N ALA A 29 31.29 19.95 9.96
CA ALA A 29 31.08 18.56 9.57
C ALA A 29 30.61 18.44 8.11
N VAL A 30 31.22 17.52 7.37
CA VAL A 30 30.73 17.08 6.05
C VAL A 30 29.86 15.85 6.28
N VAL A 31 28.61 15.91 5.84
CA VAL A 31 27.65 14.81 6.03
C VAL A 31 27.31 14.17 4.70
N LYS A 32 27.35 12.84 4.64
CA LYS A 32 26.90 12.08 3.46
C LYS A 32 25.42 11.74 3.61
N ILE A 33 24.56 12.32 2.77
CA ILE A 33 23.11 12.12 2.81
C ILE A 33 22.54 11.74 1.44
N ALA A 34 21.37 11.11 1.44
CA ALA A 34 20.58 10.91 0.23
C ALA A 34 19.92 12.24 -0.15
N VAL A 35 20.30 12.81 -1.30
CA VAL A 35 19.73 14.07 -1.81
C VAL A 35 18.57 13.82 -2.77
N ASN A 36 18.55 12.65 -3.42
CA ASN A 36 17.51 12.24 -4.34
C ASN A 36 17.30 10.72 -4.22
N THR A 37 16.07 10.27 -4.40
CA THR A 37 15.72 8.86 -4.34
C THR A 37 14.65 8.56 -5.39
N THR A 38 14.83 7.47 -6.13
CA THR A 38 13.76 6.94 -6.97
C THR A 38 12.68 6.28 -6.11
N SER A 39 11.50 6.10 -6.69
CA SER A 39 10.49 5.19 -6.15
C SER A 39 11.02 3.75 -6.09
N CYS A 40 10.39 2.93 -5.24
CA CYS A 40 10.69 1.50 -5.17
C CYS A 40 10.33 0.82 -6.50
N SER A 41 11.16 -0.13 -6.95
CA SER A 41 10.96 -0.87 -8.19
C SER A 41 9.67 -1.69 -8.23
N VAL A 42 9.11 -2.00 -7.05
CA VAL A 42 7.90 -2.78 -6.88
C VAL A 42 6.89 -2.06 -5.98
N THR A 43 5.61 -2.33 -6.20
CA THR A 43 4.52 -1.83 -5.34
C THR A 43 4.31 -2.71 -4.10
N CYS A 44 4.79 -3.95 -4.14
CA CYS A 44 4.72 -4.91 -3.04
C CYS A 44 5.91 -5.89 -3.06
N GLY A 45 6.23 -6.46 -1.91
CA GLY A 45 7.37 -7.34 -1.72
C GLY A 45 8.72 -6.61 -1.75
N PRO A 46 9.83 -7.37 -1.69
CA PRO A 46 11.17 -6.81 -1.75
C PRO A 46 11.44 -6.24 -3.16
N GLY A 47 11.89 -4.99 -3.20
CA GLY A 47 12.41 -4.34 -4.39
C GLY A 47 13.63 -3.50 -4.07
N PHE A 48 14.03 -2.66 -5.01
CA PHE A 48 15.14 -1.74 -4.83
C PHE A 48 14.77 -0.33 -5.27
N LYS A 49 15.50 0.64 -4.75
CA LYS A 49 15.49 2.04 -5.18
C LYS A 49 16.93 2.52 -5.36
N LEU A 50 17.09 3.56 -6.16
CA LEU A 50 18.37 4.22 -6.37
C LEU A 50 18.38 5.53 -5.57
N GLU A 51 19.37 5.65 -4.69
CA GLU A 51 19.59 6.81 -3.84
C GLU A 51 20.86 7.53 -4.29
N GLU A 52 20.75 8.80 -4.63
CA GLU A 52 21.89 9.67 -4.89
C GLU A 52 22.46 10.15 -3.56
N MET A 53 23.62 9.61 -3.19
CA MET A 53 24.32 9.93 -1.95
C MET A 53 25.40 10.97 -2.21
N CYS A 54 25.23 12.18 -1.67
CA CYS A 54 26.21 13.27 -1.81
C CYS A 54 26.77 13.68 -0.43
N GLU A 55 27.98 14.20 -0.43
CA GLU A 55 28.56 14.91 0.70
C GLU A 55 28.09 16.37 0.68
N ILE A 56 27.54 16.83 1.81
CA ILE A 56 27.08 18.19 2.00
C ILE A 56 28.06 18.90 2.92
N THR A 57 28.64 19.98 2.40
CA THR A 57 29.53 20.85 3.18
C THR A 57 28.71 21.81 4.06
N PRO A 58 29.32 22.46 5.06
CA PRO A 58 28.64 23.47 5.87
C PRO A 58 28.10 24.66 5.08
N ALA A 59 28.65 24.93 3.89
CA ALA A 59 28.18 25.95 2.95
C ALA A 59 26.96 25.50 2.13
N GLY A 60 26.49 24.25 2.29
CA GLY A 60 25.38 23.68 1.54
C GLY A 60 25.74 23.13 0.16
N GLU A 61 27.02 23.18 -0.23
CA GLU A 61 27.47 22.64 -1.51
C GLU A 61 27.46 21.11 -1.51
N ARG A 62 26.99 20.53 -2.62
CA ARG A 62 26.98 19.09 -2.88
C ARG A 62 28.29 18.67 -3.56
N ARG A 63 28.97 17.68 -3.00
CA ARG A 63 30.21 17.11 -3.55
C ARG A 63 30.15 15.59 -3.51
N ASN A 64 31.00 14.92 -4.30
CA ASN A 64 31.18 13.47 -4.27
C ASN A 64 29.87 12.66 -4.32
N CYS A 65 28.98 13.00 -5.25
CA CYS A 65 27.70 12.33 -5.42
C CYS A 65 27.89 10.94 -6.07
N THR A 66 27.29 9.92 -5.46
CA THR A 66 27.34 8.54 -5.93
C THR A 66 25.95 7.92 -5.89
N LEU A 67 25.59 7.15 -6.92
CA LEU A 67 24.35 6.37 -6.91
C LEU A 67 24.53 5.10 -6.09
N ARG A 68 23.65 4.88 -5.12
CA ARG A 68 23.58 3.70 -4.27
C ARG A 68 22.27 2.98 -4.52
N ARG A 69 22.34 1.68 -4.78
CA ARG A 69 21.15 0.81 -4.76
C ARG A 69 20.86 0.40 -3.32
N SER A 70 19.64 0.67 -2.86
CA SER A 70 19.17 0.34 -1.51
C SER A 70 17.89 -0.48 -1.61
N ASP A 71 17.70 -1.43 -0.69
CA ASP A 71 16.49 -2.25 -0.63
C ASP A 71 15.29 -1.43 -0.16
N CYS A 72 14.10 -1.79 -0.67
CA CYS A 72 12.84 -1.18 -0.25
C CYS A 72 11.73 -2.22 -0.13
N LEU A 73 10.78 -1.94 0.77
CA LEU A 73 9.58 -2.73 1.00
C LEU A 73 8.41 -1.76 1.21
N THR A 74 7.59 -1.59 0.19
CA THR A 74 6.42 -0.70 0.25
C THR A 74 5.26 -1.35 1.01
N SER A 75 4.85 -2.54 0.56
CA SER A 75 3.86 -3.40 1.22
C SER A 75 4.37 -4.83 1.15
N TRP A 76 4.22 -5.60 2.22
CA TRP A 76 4.58 -7.02 2.19
C TRP A 76 3.45 -7.90 1.61
N VAL A 77 2.23 -7.39 1.46
CA VAL A 77 1.10 -8.15 0.86
C VAL A 77 0.91 -7.70 -0.60
N CYS A 78 1.01 -8.66 -1.52
CA CYS A 78 0.91 -8.44 -2.97
C CYS A 78 -0.48 -8.75 -3.55
N GLY A 79 -1.41 -9.28 -2.75
CA GLY A 79 -2.75 -9.63 -3.22
C GLY A 79 -2.78 -10.90 -4.07
N LEU A 80 -3.83 -11.00 -4.90
CA LEU A 80 -4.17 -12.18 -5.69
C LEU A 80 -3.85 -11.98 -7.17
N LEU A 81 -3.09 -12.91 -7.74
CA LEU A 81 -2.76 -12.98 -9.16
C LEU A 81 -3.51 -14.15 -9.78
N HIS A 82 -4.22 -13.91 -10.88
CA HIS A 82 -5.04 -14.92 -11.54
C HIS A 82 -4.33 -15.51 -12.77
N PHE A 83 -4.40 -16.83 -12.90
CA PHE A 83 -3.92 -17.55 -14.08
C PHE A 83 -4.99 -18.51 -14.57
N THR A 84 -5.12 -18.59 -15.90
CA THR A 84 -5.94 -19.62 -16.56
C THR A 84 -5.01 -20.46 -17.42
N VAL A 85 -5.03 -21.76 -17.19
CA VAL A 85 -4.11 -22.73 -17.78
C VAL A 85 -4.92 -23.85 -18.41
N HIS A 86 -4.50 -24.31 -19.57
CA HIS A 86 -5.14 -25.44 -20.23
C HIS A 86 -4.60 -26.78 -19.71
N VAL A 87 -5.48 -27.77 -19.56
CA VAL A 87 -5.11 -29.14 -19.22
C VAL A 87 -4.06 -29.68 -20.20
N GLY A 88 -3.05 -30.36 -19.67
CA GLY A 88 -1.98 -30.96 -20.47
C GLY A 88 -0.82 -30.02 -20.82
N LYS A 89 -0.96 -28.70 -20.60
CA LYS A 89 0.12 -27.75 -20.87
C LYS A 89 1.07 -27.63 -19.67
N PRO A 90 2.38 -27.41 -19.89
CA PRO A 90 3.28 -27.05 -18.80
C PRO A 90 2.95 -25.64 -18.31
N PHE A 91 3.05 -25.41 -17.01
CA PHE A 91 2.81 -24.11 -16.41
C PHE A 91 3.70 -23.91 -15.19
N GLN A 92 4.19 -22.69 -14.98
CA GLN A 92 4.97 -22.35 -13.81
C GLN A 92 4.72 -20.92 -13.37
N PHE A 93 4.87 -20.69 -12.08
CA PHE A 93 4.77 -19.35 -11.49
C PHE A 93 5.73 -19.26 -10.30
N SER A 94 6.24 -18.05 -10.09
CA SER A 94 7.30 -17.78 -9.12
C SER A 94 6.82 -16.81 -8.05
N CYS A 95 7.21 -17.11 -6.81
CA CYS A 95 6.99 -16.24 -5.66
C CYS A 95 7.87 -14.98 -5.69
N LEU A 96 9.03 -15.06 -6.35
CA LEU A 96 9.92 -13.92 -6.58
C LEU A 96 9.80 -13.43 -8.02
N THR A 97 9.79 -12.11 -8.19
CA THR A 97 9.93 -11.47 -9.50
C THR A 97 11.43 -11.31 -9.82
N SER A 98 11.80 -11.33 -11.10
CA SER A 98 13.20 -11.38 -11.56
C SER A 98 14.05 -10.18 -11.12
N ASP A 99 13.40 -9.04 -10.87
CA ASP A 99 13.98 -7.77 -10.41
C ASP A 99 14.36 -7.77 -8.92
N ALA A 100 13.78 -8.66 -8.11
CA ALA A 100 14.12 -8.86 -6.70
C ALA A 100 15.39 -9.73 -6.49
N VAL A 101 15.90 -10.36 -7.56
CA VAL A 101 17.02 -11.33 -7.51
C VAL A 101 18.41 -10.65 -7.35
N GLY A 102 18.44 -9.32 -7.18
CA GLY A 102 19.68 -8.54 -7.09
C GLY A 102 20.54 -8.82 -5.84
N PHE A 103 20.00 -9.40 -4.78
CA PHE A 103 20.74 -9.75 -3.57
C PHE A 103 20.30 -11.11 -3.01
N GLY A 104 21.08 -12.15 -3.34
CA GLY A 104 21.14 -13.44 -2.65
C GLY A 104 19.82 -14.21 -2.50
N SER A 105 19.50 -15.07 -3.47
CA SER A 105 18.49 -16.13 -3.30
C SER A 105 18.72 -17.02 -2.06
N GLN A 106 19.95 -17.03 -1.53
CA GLN A 106 20.36 -17.69 -0.30
C GLN A 106 19.93 -16.99 1.00
N ALA A 107 19.28 -15.81 0.94
CA ALA A 107 18.82 -15.08 2.12
C ALA A 107 17.33 -15.32 2.46
N TYR A 108 16.60 -16.02 1.58
CA TYR A 108 15.15 -16.17 1.67
C TYR A 108 14.71 -17.63 1.78
N GLY A 109 13.69 -17.86 2.61
CA GLY A 109 12.93 -19.10 2.69
C GLY A 109 11.52 -18.91 2.11
N TYR A 110 10.96 -20.00 1.59
CA TYR A 110 9.64 -20.01 0.96
C TYR A 110 8.73 -20.97 1.70
N THR A 111 7.51 -20.53 1.99
CA THR A 111 6.47 -21.40 2.54
C THR A 111 5.27 -21.34 1.62
N TRP A 112 4.84 -22.52 1.16
CA TRP A 112 3.69 -22.65 0.29
C TRP A 112 2.50 -23.23 1.04
N ARG A 113 1.32 -22.71 0.71
CA ARG A 113 0.05 -23.28 1.13
C ARG A 113 -0.93 -23.30 -0.04
N LEU A 114 -1.85 -24.26 -0.02
CA LEU A 114 -2.83 -24.48 -1.08
C LEU A 114 -4.25 -24.53 -0.51
N ALA A 115 -5.14 -23.74 -1.11
CA ALA A 115 -6.58 -23.92 -1.06
C ALA A 115 -7.02 -24.56 -2.38
N GLN A 116 -7.04 -25.89 -2.41
CA GLN A 116 -7.30 -26.66 -3.64
C GLN A 116 -8.73 -26.44 -4.13
N GLY A 117 -8.89 -26.21 -5.44
CA GLY A 117 -10.17 -25.98 -6.10
C GLY A 117 -10.87 -24.64 -5.78
N LEU A 118 -10.29 -23.81 -4.92
CA LEU A 118 -10.89 -22.56 -4.46
C LEU A 118 -10.07 -21.34 -4.87
N ILE A 119 -10.75 -20.29 -5.32
CA ILE A 119 -10.15 -18.96 -5.54
C ILE A 119 -10.46 -18.10 -4.31
N THR A 120 -9.47 -17.91 -3.44
CA THR A 120 -9.68 -17.27 -2.13
C THR A 120 -8.41 -16.64 -1.57
N THR A 121 -8.57 -15.59 -0.77
CA THR A 121 -7.51 -15.00 0.07
C THR A 121 -7.74 -15.26 1.56
N ASN A 122 -8.75 -16.07 1.92
CA ASN A 122 -9.03 -16.43 3.30
C ASN A 122 -8.02 -17.46 3.82
N ASP A 123 -7.09 -16.98 4.63
CA ASP A 123 -5.95 -17.73 5.18
C ASP A 123 -6.32 -19.03 5.92
N VAL A 124 -7.54 -19.16 6.43
CA VAL A 124 -8.01 -20.35 7.17
C VAL A 124 -8.22 -21.56 6.25
N LEU A 125 -8.49 -21.33 4.97
CA LEU A 125 -8.78 -22.40 4.00
C LEU A 125 -7.51 -23.06 3.44
N PHE A 126 -6.34 -22.53 3.77
CA PHE A 126 -5.07 -22.95 3.19
C PHE A 126 -4.41 -24.06 4.00
N LYS A 127 -4.09 -25.18 3.33
CA LYS A 127 -3.31 -26.28 3.90
C LYS A 127 -1.83 -26.18 3.48
N PRO A 128 -0.88 -26.66 4.29
CA PRO A 128 0.53 -26.72 3.89
C PRO A 128 0.70 -27.43 2.54
N PHE A 129 1.47 -26.82 1.64
CA PHE A 129 1.82 -27.40 0.35
C PHE A 129 3.33 -27.60 0.30
N ASN A 130 3.75 -28.85 0.10
CA ASN A 130 5.17 -29.18 0.16
C ASN A 130 5.88 -28.76 -1.13
N ASN A 131 6.56 -27.60 -1.08
CA ASN A 131 7.45 -27.13 -2.12
C ASN A 131 8.58 -26.31 -1.48
N PRO A 132 9.85 -26.76 -1.54
CA PRO A 132 10.96 -26.01 -0.95
C PRO A 132 11.39 -24.82 -1.82
N ASP A 133 11.04 -24.83 -3.10
CA ASP A 133 11.50 -23.86 -4.08
C ASP A 133 10.64 -22.59 -4.13
N SER A 134 11.19 -21.52 -4.71
CA SER A 134 10.47 -20.28 -4.99
C SER A 134 9.47 -20.39 -6.15
N VAL A 135 9.50 -21.51 -6.89
CA VAL A 135 8.74 -21.72 -8.12
C VAL A 135 7.90 -22.98 -7.98
N ILE A 136 6.64 -22.92 -8.41
CA ILE A 136 5.80 -24.10 -8.63
C ILE A 136 5.79 -24.39 -10.13
N LYS A 137 5.97 -25.66 -10.49
CA LYS A 137 5.99 -26.14 -11.88
C LYS A 137 5.04 -27.31 -12.03
N PHE A 138 4.15 -27.22 -13.00
CA PHE A 138 3.31 -28.32 -13.47
C PHE A 138 3.80 -28.75 -14.84
N SER A 139 4.00 -30.06 -15.02
CA SER A 139 4.40 -30.64 -16.29
C SER A 139 3.94 -32.11 -16.34
N PRO A 140 2.72 -32.39 -16.83
CA PRO A 140 1.69 -31.46 -17.33
C PRO A 140 0.75 -30.92 -16.24
N THR A 141 0.03 -29.84 -16.53
CA THR A 141 -1.04 -29.32 -15.65
C THR A 141 -2.29 -30.19 -15.71
N ARG A 142 -2.89 -30.47 -14.55
CA ARG A 142 -4.11 -31.26 -14.34
C ARG A 142 -5.20 -30.41 -13.69
N GLU A 143 -6.46 -30.81 -13.82
CA GLU A 143 -7.56 -30.13 -13.13
C GLU A 143 -7.39 -30.09 -11.62
N SER A 144 -6.76 -31.13 -11.04
CA SER A 144 -6.41 -31.20 -9.62
C SER A 144 -5.47 -30.09 -9.15
N ASP A 145 -4.74 -29.46 -10.08
CA ASP A 145 -3.79 -28.38 -9.79
C ASP A 145 -4.49 -27.02 -9.66
N ALA A 146 -5.79 -26.95 -9.97
CA ALA A 146 -6.59 -25.76 -9.77
C ALA A 146 -6.75 -25.41 -8.29
N GLY A 147 -6.78 -24.12 -7.97
CA GLY A 147 -6.92 -23.60 -6.62
C GLY A 147 -6.10 -22.33 -6.39
N THR A 148 -5.99 -21.92 -5.14
CA THR A 148 -5.15 -20.79 -4.76
C THR A 148 -3.89 -21.25 -4.05
N TYR A 149 -2.74 -20.86 -4.60
CA TYR A 149 -1.43 -21.09 -3.99
C TYR A 149 -1.00 -19.81 -3.28
N ARG A 150 -0.84 -19.86 -1.96
CA ARG A 150 -0.24 -18.78 -1.19
C ARG A 150 1.25 -19.06 -1.04
N CYS A 151 2.08 -18.08 -1.37
CA CYS A 151 3.49 -18.09 -1.03
C CYS A 151 3.80 -16.99 -0.03
N ASP A 152 4.49 -17.37 1.04
CA ASP A 152 5.17 -16.45 1.96
C ASP A 152 6.67 -16.52 1.74
N VAL A 153 7.29 -15.39 1.42
CA VAL A 153 8.76 -15.21 1.42
C VAL A 153 9.18 -14.71 2.79
N GLN A 154 10.11 -15.42 3.42
CA GLN A 154 10.64 -15.11 4.72
C GLN A 154 12.15 -14.87 4.66
N MET A 155 12.66 -13.95 5.47
CA MET A 155 14.10 -13.82 5.67
C MET A 155 14.61 -15.00 6.51
N LEU A 156 15.64 -15.73 6.06
CA LEU A 156 16.13 -16.91 6.78
C LEU A 156 16.70 -16.58 8.18
N LYS A 157 17.29 -15.41 8.34
CA LYS A 157 17.91 -15.00 9.62
C LYS A 157 16.88 -14.61 10.69
N THR A 158 15.76 -14.03 10.28
CA THR A 158 14.78 -13.41 11.20
C THR A 158 13.41 -14.05 11.15
N PHE A 159 13.17 -14.95 10.19
CA PHE A 159 11.88 -15.56 9.87
C PHE A 159 10.75 -14.55 9.60
N LYS A 160 11.10 -13.27 9.37
CA LYS A 160 10.13 -12.22 9.05
C LYS A 160 9.59 -12.43 7.65
N VAL A 161 8.26 -12.48 7.52
CA VAL A 161 7.58 -12.46 6.22
C VAL A 161 7.76 -11.08 5.57
N ILE A 162 8.33 -11.07 4.38
CA ILE A 162 8.61 -9.86 3.60
C ILE A 162 7.83 -9.79 2.29
N LYS A 163 7.20 -10.90 1.88
CA LYS A 163 6.28 -10.94 0.76
C LYS A 163 5.25 -12.03 1.00
N ARG A 164 3.97 -11.71 0.79
CA ARG A 164 2.86 -12.65 0.69
C ARG A 164 2.14 -12.41 -0.63
N VAL A 165 2.00 -13.45 -1.42
CA VAL A 165 1.28 -13.40 -2.69
C VAL A 165 0.39 -14.62 -2.82
N TYR A 166 -0.79 -14.42 -3.40
CA TYR A 166 -1.76 -15.48 -3.70
C TYR A 166 -1.81 -15.67 -5.22
N PHE A 167 -1.81 -16.91 -5.67
CA PHE A 167 -1.90 -17.28 -7.08
C PHE A 167 -3.14 -18.12 -7.30
N GLY A 168 -4.19 -17.53 -7.88
CA GLY A 168 -5.42 -18.22 -8.24
C GLY A 168 -5.27 -18.89 -9.60
N VAL A 169 -5.00 -20.19 -9.59
CA VAL A 169 -4.81 -21.00 -10.79
C VAL A 169 -6.12 -21.68 -11.16
N ARG A 170 -6.63 -21.37 -12.35
CA ARG A 170 -7.78 -22.03 -12.98
C ARG A 170 -7.26 -22.96 -14.06
N VAL A 171 -7.60 -24.23 -13.98
CA VAL A 171 -7.24 -25.20 -15.01
C VAL A 171 -8.49 -25.57 -15.80
N ILE A 172 -8.47 -25.33 -17.11
CA ILE A 172 -9.61 -25.54 -18.01
C ILE A 172 -9.27 -26.61 -19.05
N GLN A 173 -10.26 -27.42 -19.43
CA GLN A 173 -10.11 -28.36 -20.53
C GLN A 173 -9.94 -27.59 -21.85
N ASN A 174 -9.34 -28.24 -22.87
CA ASN A 174 -9.08 -27.60 -24.16
C ASN A 174 -10.36 -27.36 -24.99
N ASP A 175 -11.45 -28.04 -24.63
CA ASP A 175 -12.75 -28.08 -25.29
C ASP A 175 -13.83 -27.24 -24.60
N LEU A 176 -13.52 -26.63 -23.45
CA LEU A 176 -14.42 -25.71 -22.74
C LEU A 176 -14.18 -24.26 -23.18
N VAL A 177 -15.28 -23.52 -23.33
CA VAL A 177 -15.35 -22.13 -23.84
C VAL A 177 -14.37 -21.22 -23.10
N ASP A 178 -13.60 -20.45 -23.87
CA ASP A 178 -12.71 -19.38 -23.40
C ASP A 178 -13.51 -18.37 -22.55
N LEU A 179 -13.38 -18.46 -21.22
CA LEU A 179 -14.05 -17.57 -20.25
C LEU A 179 -13.45 -16.17 -20.21
N ASN A 180 -12.67 -15.78 -21.22
CA ASN A 180 -12.18 -14.43 -21.36
C ASN A 180 -13.33 -13.48 -21.70
N PHE A 181 -13.90 -12.88 -20.65
CA PHE A 181 -14.98 -11.90 -20.73
C PHE A 181 -14.67 -10.79 -21.76
N GLN A 182 -13.43 -10.30 -21.84
CA GLN A 182 -13.04 -9.28 -22.83
C GLN A 182 -13.19 -9.76 -24.29
N LYS A 183 -13.04 -11.06 -24.56
CA LYS A 183 -13.28 -11.61 -25.90
C LYS A 183 -14.77 -11.79 -26.19
N SER A 184 -15.57 -12.06 -25.17
CA SER A 184 -17.02 -12.25 -25.28
C SER A 184 -17.80 -10.95 -25.37
N LEU A 185 -17.21 -9.80 -25.00
CA LEU A 185 -17.86 -8.49 -25.14
C LEU A 185 -18.05 -8.13 -26.62
N THR A 186 -19.28 -7.78 -26.99
CA THR A 186 -19.55 -7.15 -28.29
C THR A 186 -18.82 -5.82 -28.39
N TRP A 187 -18.61 -5.32 -29.62
CA TRP A 187 -17.94 -4.03 -29.84
C TRP A 187 -18.58 -2.89 -29.04
N GLU A 188 -19.91 -2.90 -28.90
CA GLU A 188 -20.65 -1.91 -28.13
C GLU A 188 -20.38 -2.02 -26.62
N GLN A 189 -20.27 -3.24 -26.09
CA GLN A 189 -19.93 -3.47 -24.68
C GLN A 189 -18.47 -3.13 -24.37
N LYS A 190 -17.55 -3.35 -25.32
CA LYS A 190 -16.16 -2.86 -25.22
C LYS A 190 -16.11 -1.34 -25.18
N LEU A 191 -16.95 -0.65 -25.96
CA LEU A 191 -17.04 0.81 -25.93
C LEU A 191 -17.61 1.34 -24.60
N ALA A 192 -18.58 0.63 -24.02
CA ALA A 192 -19.15 0.99 -22.72
C ALA A 192 -18.13 0.84 -21.57
N ALA A 193 -17.42 -0.30 -21.52
CA ALA A 193 -16.36 -0.54 -20.54
C ALA A 193 -15.21 0.48 -20.65
N ASN A 194 -14.78 0.80 -21.88
CA ASN A 194 -13.75 1.81 -22.12
C ASN A 194 -14.23 3.25 -21.90
N LYS A 195 -15.54 3.55 -22.03
CA LYS A 195 -16.09 4.86 -21.67
C LYS A 195 -16.12 5.09 -20.17
N GLU A 196 -16.25 4.03 -19.39
CA GLU A 196 -16.22 4.09 -17.92
C GLU A 196 -14.78 4.23 -17.39
N GLU A 197 -13.80 3.59 -18.04
CA GLU A 197 -12.36 3.82 -17.79
C GLU A 197 -11.81 5.14 -18.39
N GLY A 198 -12.47 5.68 -19.42
CA GLY A 198 -12.03 6.86 -20.17
C GLY A 198 -12.65 8.20 -19.77
N ASN A 199 -13.48 8.24 -18.72
CA ASN A 199 -14.03 9.49 -18.19
C ASN A 199 -13.78 9.64 -16.69
N THR A 200 -12.50 9.56 -16.30
CA THR A 200 -12.00 10.11 -15.03
C THR A 200 -10.81 11.04 -15.31
N GLU A 201 -11.04 12.04 -16.16
CA GLU A 201 -10.25 13.27 -16.13
C GLU A 201 -11.23 14.41 -15.94
N ASN A 202 -11.07 15.14 -14.83
CA ASN A 202 -11.84 16.31 -14.37
C ASN A 202 -13.04 16.10 -13.42
N SER A 203 -12.96 15.22 -12.41
CA SER A 203 -13.83 15.33 -11.22
C SER A 203 -13.10 15.39 -9.87
N THR A 204 -11.77 15.34 -9.85
CA THR A 204 -10.95 15.33 -8.62
C THR A 204 -10.97 16.65 -7.83
N HIS A 205 -11.58 17.72 -8.37
CA HIS A 205 -11.76 18.99 -7.65
C HIS A 205 -13.12 19.14 -6.97
N GLN A 206 -14.11 18.28 -7.29
CA GLN A 206 -15.49 18.44 -6.79
C GLN A 206 -15.81 17.48 -5.64
N GLU A 207 -15.22 16.28 -5.59
CA GLU A 207 -15.43 15.32 -4.49
C GLU A 207 -14.70 15.73 -3.21
N VAL A 208 -13.46 16.23 -3.30
CA VAL A 208 -12.72 16.77 -2.14
C VAL A 208 -13.46 17.96 -1.53
N GLN A 209 -14.08 18.82 -2.36
CA GLN A 209 -14.84 19.97 -1.90
C GLN A 209 -16.20 19.58 -1.27
N LYS A 210 -16.85 18.51 -1.76
CA LYS A 210 -18.10 17.99 -1.17
C LYS A 210 -17.85 17.32 0.18
N GLN A 211 -16.78 16.53 0.30
CA GLN A 211 -16.42 15.88 1.56
C GLN A 211 -16.01 16.91 2.62
N GLN A 212 -15.26 17.95 2.25
CA GLN A 212 -14.87 19.01 3.17
C GLN A 212 -16.07 19.88 3.64
N ARG A 213 -17.06 20.14 2.78
CA ARG A 213 -18.31 20.81 3.21
C ARG A 213 -19.16 19.97 4.15
N PHE A 214 -19.13 18.64 4.02
CA PHE A 214 -19.92 17.74 4.88
C PHE A 214 -19.39 17.73 6.32
N TRP A 215 -18.06 17.64 6.51
CA TRP A 215 -17.43 17.72 7.83
C TRP A 215 -17.61 19.06 8.53
N GLN A 216 -17.75 20.15 7.76
CA GLN A 216 -18.03 21.47 8.29
C GLN A 216 -19.49 21.63 8.74
N GLY A 217 -20.44 20.87 8.18
CA GLY A 217 -21.85 20.90 8.60
C GLY A 217 -22.11 20.22 9.94
N GLU A 218 -21.42 19.10 10.21
CA GLU A 218 -21.61 18.29 11.43
C GLU A 218 -21.13 19.04 12.70
N LEU A 219 -19.97 19.71 12.63
CA LEU A 219 -19.40 20.49 13.74
C LEU A 219 -20.24 21.73 14.10
N PHE A 220 -20.88 22.36 13.12
CA PHE A 220 -21.76 23.52 13.38
C PHE A 220 -23.08 23.09 14.03
N TYR A 221 -23.61 21.90 13.70
CA TYR A 221 -24.85 21.39 14.28
C TYR A 221 -24.68 21.00 15.76
N GLU A 222 -23.55 20.38 16.13
CA GLU A 222 -23.23 20.08 17.54
C GLU A 222 -23.03 21.33 18.39
N CYS A 223 -22.36 22.37 17.85
CA CYS A 223 -22.24 23.65 18.56
C CYS A 223 -23.60 24.34 18.77
N LEU A 224 -24.49 24.30 17.77
CA LEU A 224 -25.82 24.90 17.87
C LEU A 224 -26.71 24.19 18.90
N ILE A 225 -26.68 22.85 18.97
CA ILE A 225 -27.40 22.09 20.01
C ILE A 225 -26.82 22.37 21.40
N GLY A 226 -25.49 22.50 21.53
CA GLY A 226 -24.83 22.87 22.78
C GLY A 226 -25.24 24.25 23.30
N ILE A 227 -25.37 25.24 22.41
CA ILE A 227 -25.79 26.60 22.78
C ILE A 227 -27.27 26.64 23.19
N VAL A 228 -28.15 25.97 22.44
CA VAL A 228 -29.61 25.99 22.73
C VAL A 228 -29.93 25.27 24.05
N SER A 229 -29.29 24.12 24.31
CA SER A 229 -29.49 23.40 25.58
C SER A 229 -28.93 24.16 26.79
N GLY A 230 -27.77 24.83 26.63
CA GLY A 230 -27.18 25.66 27.69
C GLY A 230 -28.02 26.89 28.05
N VAL A 231 -28.64 27.54 27.06
CA VAL A 231 -29.51 28.71 27.29
C VAL A 231 -30.81 28.30 27.99
N ILE A 232 -31.44 27.19 27.58
CA ILE A 232 -32.68 26.71 28.21
C ILE A 232 -32.41 26.29 29.67
N ALA A 233 -31.33 25.57 29.93
CA ALA A 233 -30.96 25.19 31.30
C ALA A 233 -30.62 26.43 32.17
N GLY A 234 -29.92 27.42 31.63
CA GLY A 234 -29.60 28.66 32.34
C GLY A 234 -30.83 29.50 32.69
N VAL A 235 -31.82 29.57 31.78
CA VAL A 235 -33.09 30.28 32.03
C VAL A 235 -33.94 29.54 33.07
N LEU A 236 -34.02 28.21 33.00
CA LEU A 236 -34.78 27.41 33.97
C LEU A 236 -34.19 27.50 35.38
N VAL A 237 -32.86 27.51 35.52
CA VAL A 237 -32.20 27.69 36.82
C VAL A 237 -32.36 29.12 37.34
N SER A 238 -32.37 30.14 36.47
CA SER A 238 -32.59 31.54 36.87
C SER A 238 -34.04 31.84 37.26
N MET A 239 -34.99 31.02 36.82
CA MET A 239 -36.41 31.10 37.19
C MET A 239 -36.74 30.34 38.48
N ALA A 240 -35.84 29.46 38.93
CA ALA A 240 -35.98 28.65 40.15
C ALA A 240 -35.19 29.20 41.35
N LEU A 241 -34.48 30.32 41.18
CA LEU A 241 -33.67 31.01 42.18
C LEU A 241 -34.27 32.36 42.56
#